data_AF-A0A2D8WB17-F1
#
_entry.id   AF-A0A2D8WB17-F1
#
_cell.length_a   1.000
_cell.length_b   1.000
_cell.length_c   1.000
_cell.angle_alpha   90.00
_cell.angle_beta   90.00
_cell.angle_gamma   90.00
#
_symmetry.space_group_name_H-M   'P 1'
#
loop_
_entity.id
_entity.type
_entity.pdbx_description
1 polymer ?
#
loop_
_entity_poly.entity_id
_entity_poly.type
_entity_poly.pdbx_seq_one_letter_code
_entity_poly.pdbx_strand_id
1 'polypeptide(L)'
;RDLVKNHRGGQPIPPESSGYLQLPQHLLWMSGADSDTPESIDGVFWVLSNRGTLHSLLIAGLRPDRPGFVIVPIPEAPVSEASSWVQAVVRNGMDDFSSQLPGGELDQLHALETSGEVLKLLARFFAYVSSVPGAVEMVSPSTSDQADPVPSTLPFFRVTQNA
;
A
#
# COMPACT_ATOMS: atom_id res chain seq x y z
N ARG A 1 -2.03 -10.37 2.26
CA ARG A 1 -1.09 -11.47 1.94
C ARG A 1 -0.87 -11.64 0.45
N ASP A 2 -1.92 -11.76 -0.36
CA ASP A 2 -1.75 -12.05 -1.80
C ASP A 2 -0.92 -10.99 -2.54
N LEU A 3 -1.07 -9.70 -2.22
CA LEU A 3 -0.28 -8.64 -2.87
C LEU A 3 1.22 -8.69 -2.56
N VAL A 4 1.62 -9.31 -1.46
CA VAL A 4 3.02 -9.40 -1.02
C VAL A 4 3.63 -10.72 -1.45
N LYS A 5 2.94 -11.83 -1.17
CA LYS A 5 3.46 -13.19 -1.43
C LYS A 5 3.25 -13.64 -2.86
N ASN A 6 2.19 -13.17 -3.51
CA ASN A 6 1.76 -13.61 -4.83
C ASN A 6 1.47 -12.42 -5.76
N HIS A 7 1.01 -12.73 -6.96
CA HIS A 7 0.21 -11.82 -7.75
C HIS A 7 -0.85 -12.65 -8.46
N ARG A 8 -2.08 -12.15 -8.52
CA ARG A 8 -3.07 -12.69 -9.45
C ARG A 8 -2.87 -12.00 -10.78
N GLY A 9 -3.32 -12.62 -11.87
CA GLY A 9 -3.33 -11.96 -13.19
C GLY A 9 -4.16 -10.66 -13.16
N GLY A 10 -4.27 -9.97 -14.28
CA GLY A 10 -5.02 -8.71 -14.37
C GLY A 10 -4.23 -7.61 -15.05
N GLN A 11 -4.88 -6.46 -15.22
CA GLN A 11 -4.25 -5.27 -15.78
C GLN A 11 -3.79 -4.38 -14.63
N PRO A 12 -2.49 -4.08 -14.48
CA PRO A 12 -1.96 -3.22 -13.42
C PRO A 12 -2.20 -1.74 -13.72
N ILE A 13 -3.43 -1.39 -14.10
CA ILE A 13 -3.88 -0.04 -14.41
C ILE A 13 -4.61 0.51 -13.18
N PRO A 14 -4.26 1.72 -12.70
CA PRO A 14 -4.98 2.34 -11.60
C PRO A 14 -6.49 2.36 -11.87
N PRO A 15 -7.34 1.97 -10.90
CA PRO A 15 -8.79 1.96 -11.10
C PRO A 15 -9.34 3.38 -11.33
N GLU A 16 -8.66 4.39 -10.78
CA GLU A 16 -8.97 5.80 -10.94
C GLU A 16 -7.67 6.60 -11.14
N SER A 17 -7.77 7.79 -11.73
CA SER A 17 -6.62 8.67 -11.99
C SER A 17 -5.96 9.19 -10.71
N SER A 18 -6.61 9.09 -9.56
CA SER A 18 -6.01 9.37 -8.26
C SER A 18 -6.71 8.57 -7.17
N GLY A 19 -6.04 8.38 -6.06
CA GLY A 19 -6.65 7.73 -4.91
C GLY A 19 -5.70 7.54 -3.74
N TYR A 20 -6.25 6.94 -2.69
CA TYR A 20 -5.52 6.55 -1.50
C TYR A 20 -5.76 5.07 -1.22
N LEU A 21 -4.67 4.30 -1.18
CA LEU A 21 -4.69 2.91 -0.76
C LEU A 21 -4.34 2.87 0.72
N GLN A 22 -5.34 2.73 1.58
CA GLN A 22 -5.09 2.43 2.98
C GLN A 22 -4.73 0.94 3.14
N LEU A 23 -3.62 0.68 3.82
CA LEU A 23 -3.10 -0.65 4.09
C LEU A 23 -3.56 -1.15 5.47
N PRO A 24 -3.59 -2.47 5.71
CA PRO A 24 -3.87 -3.00 7.03
C PRO A 24 -2.86 -2.48 8.04
N GLN A 25 -3.36 -1.86 9.12
CA GLN A 25 -2.52 -1.37 10.21
C GLN A 25 -1.64 -2.51 10.76
N HIS A 26 -0.39 -2.18 11.08
CA HIS A 26 0.59 -3.09 11.67
C HIS A 26 1.00 -4.29 10.82
N LEU A 27 0.57 -4.40 9.56
CA LEU A 27 1.01 -5.49 8.67
C LEU A 27 2.25 -5.11 7.85
N LEU A 28 2.30 -3.87 7.35
CA LEU A 28 3.42 -3.36 6.55
C LEU A 28 4.17 -2.30 7.34
N TRP A 29 5.49 -2.41 7.34
CA TRP A 29 6.41 -1.57 8.09
C TRP A 29 7.49 -1.01 7.18
N MET A 30 8.14 0.06 7.59
CA MET A 30 9.36 0.56 6.97
C MET A 30 10.40 0.85 8.05
N SER A 31 11.68 0.81 7.70
CA SER A 31 12.73 1.38 8.53
C SER A 31 12.41 2.86 8.81
N GLY A 32 12.55 3.29 10.06
CA GLY A 32 12.27 4.68 10.42
C GLY A 32 13.22 5.64 9.70
N ALA A 33 12.69 6.77 9.21
CA ALA A 33 13.47 7.73 8.45
C ALA A 33 14.61 8.39 9.27
N ASP A 34 14.36 8.61 10.58
CA ASP A 34 15.25 9.37 11.47
C ASP A 34 15.57 8.67 12.80
N SER A 35 14.88 7.58 13.12
CA SER A 35 15.13 6.77 14.31
C SER A 35 15.16 5.33 13.86
N ASP A 36 16.09 4.52 14.38
CA ASP A 36 16.15 3.07 14.12
C ASP A 36 14.88 2.31 14.58
N THR A 37 13.83 3.01 14.98
CA THR A 37 12.51 2.47 15.28
C THR A 37 11.71 2.31 13.99
N PRO A 38 11.28 1.08 13.66
CA PRO A 38 10.40 0.81 12.53
C PRO A 38 9.07 1.55 12.63
N GLU A 39 8.54 1.99 11.50
CA GLU A 39 7.26 2.69 11.42
C GLU A 39 6.22 1.87 10.66
N SER A 40 5.03 1.74 11.23
CA SER A 40 3.89 1.13 10.54
C SER A 40 3.46 2.06 9.40
N ILE A 41 3.21 1.45 8.25
CA ILE A 41 2.74 2.12 7.05
C ILE A 41 1.21 2.21 7.11
N ASP A 42 0.65 3.40 6.88
CA ASP A 42 -0.79 3.60 6.78
C ASP A 42 -1.28 3.38 5.35
N GLY A 43 -0.54 3.85 4.34
CA GLY A 43 -1.01 3.73 2.97
C GLY A 43 -0.19 4.48 1.93
N VAL A 44 -0.72 4.51 0.70
CA VAL A 44 -0.07 5.14 -0.45
C VAL A 44 -1.08 6.00 -1.21
N PHE A 45 -0.77 7.28 -1.38
CA PHE A 45 -1.46 8.14 -2.35
C PHE A 45 -0.89 7.91 -3.74
N TRP A 46 -1.74 7.96 -4.77
CA TRP A 46 -1.31 8.06 -6.15
C TRP A 46 -2.06 9.14 -6.92
N VAL A 47 -1.40 9.70 -7.93
CA VAL A 47 -2.00 10.53 -8.98
C VAL A 47 -1.36 10.17 -10.31
N LEU A 48 -2.18 9.98 -11.34
CA LEU A 48 -1.77 9.74 -12.71
C LEU A 48 -1.88 11.06 -13.48
N SER A 49 -0.75 11.53 -14.03
CA SER A 49 -0.74 12.71 -14.89
C SER A 49 -1.40 12.42 -16.25
N ASN A 50 -1.82 13.46 -16.96
CA ASN A 50 -2.34 13.33 -18.33
C ASN A 50 -1.34 12.70 -19.33
N ARG A 51 -0.06 12.61 -18.96
CA ARG A 51 1.00 11.98 -19.77
C ARG A 51 1.26 10.52 -19.37
N GLY A 52 0.48 9.97 -18.43
CA GLY A 52 0.65 8.60 -17.95
C GLY A 52 1.77 8.42 -16.93
N THR A 53 2.22 9.50 -16.27
CA THR A 53 3.21 9.43 -15.18
C THR A 53 2.50 9.21 -13.86
N LEU A 54 2.92 8.19 -13.10
CA LEU A 54 2.44 7.91 -11.76
C LEU A 54 3.29 8.70 -10.74
N HIS A 55 2.64 9.56 -9.98
CA HIS A 55 3.20 10.22 -8.80
C HIS A 55 2.63 9.52 -7.56
N SER A 56 3.47 9.16 -6.58
CA SER A 56 3.00 8.46 -5.37
C SER A 56 3.69 8.96 -4.10
N LEU A 57 2.95 8.92 -2.98
CA LEU A 57 3.45 9.26 -1.64
C LEU A 57 3.09 8.13 -0.68
N LEU A 58 4.10 7.54 -0.02
CA LEU A 58 3.90 6.59 1.07
C LEU A 58 3.72 7.34 2.39
N ILE A 59 2.72 6.96 3.17
CA ILE A 59 2.40 7.53 4.47
C ILE A 59 2.68 6.49 5.56
N ALA A 60 3.46 6.88 6.56
CA ALA A 60 3.80 6.03 7.69
C ALA A 60 3.79 6.81 9.00
N GLY A 61 3.92 6.09 10.12
CA GLY A 61 4.21 6.74 11.39
C GLY A 61 3.07 7.54 11.98
N LEU A 62 1.82 7.19 11.64
CA LEU A 62 0.62 7.68 12.33
C LEU A 62 0.57 7.07 13.72
N ARG A 63 0.98 7.84 14.73
CA ARG A 63 1.09 7.38 16.11
C ARG A 63 0.46 8.39 17.08
N PRO A 64 -0.12 7.93 18.20
CA PRO A 64 -0.72 8.82 19.19
C PRO A 64 0.31 9.67 19.94
N ASP A 65 1.56 9.21 20.03
CA ASP A 65 2.64 9.82 20.82
C ASP A 65 3.54 10.77 20.02
N ARG A 66 3.34 10.89 18.70
CA ARG A 66 4.11 11.80 17.83
C ARG A 66 3.17 12.55 16.88
N PRO A 67 3.04 13.89 17.01
CA PRO A 67 2.28 14.69 16.05
C PRO A 67 2.85 14.57 14.63
N GLY A 68 1.95 14.40 13.65
CA GLY A 68 2.30 14.29 12.24
C GLY A 68 2.46 12.87 11.73
N PHE A 69 2.93 12.74 10.50
CA PHE A 69 3.22 11.46 9.84
C PHE A 69 4.47 11.60 8.97
N VAL A 70 5.10 10.47 8.69
CA VAL A 70 6.20 10.37 7.73
C VAL A 70 5.63 10.30 6.33
N ILE A 71 6.17 11.13 5.45
CA ILE A 71 5.85 11.14 4.03
C ILE A 71 7.12 10.74 3.28
N VAL A 72 7.05 9.64 2.52
CA VAL A 72 8.13 9.23 1.62
C VAL A 72 7.69 9.43 0.18
N PRO A 73 8.26 10.42 -0.54
CA PRO A 73 8.02 10.58 -1.96
C PRO A 73 8.58 9.38 -2.74
N ILE A 74 7.76 8.82 -3.62
CA ILE A 74 8.18 7.74 -4.51
C ILE A 74 8.61 8.38 -5.84
N PRO A 75 9.79 8.02 -6.39
CA PRO A 75 10.21 8.44 -7.72
C PRO A 75 9.11 8.21 -8.75
N GLU A 76 8.88 9.22 -9.58
CA GLU A 76 7.88 9.18 -10.64
C GLU A 76 8.19 8.06 -11.62
N ALA A 77 7.15 7.34 -12.05
CA ALA A 77 7.32 6.20 -12.94
C ALA A 77 6.22 6.16 -14.01
N PRO A 78 6.51 5.83 -15.28
CA PRO A 78 5.49 5.71 -16.32
C PRO A 78 4.56 4.54 -16.04
N VAL A 79 3.24 4.76 -15.99
CA VAL A 79 2.27 3.68 -15.72
C VAL A 79 2.29 2.58 -16.79
N SER A 80 2.78 2.89 -17.99
CA SER A 80 3.00 1.90 -19.06
C SER A 80 3.98 0.79 -18.66
N GLU A 81 4.84 1.03 -17.68
CA GLU A 81 5.78 0.04 -17.16
C GLU A 81 5.19 -0.80 -16.02
N ALA A 82 3.96 -0.53 -15.57
CA ALA A 82 3.36 -1.20 -14.40
C ALA A 82 3.34 -2.72 -14.51
N SER A 83 3.16 -3.27 -15.72
CA SER A 83 3.26 -4.71 -15.99
C SER A 83 4.63 -5.30 -15.63
N SER A 84 5.71 -4.56 -15.83
CA SER A 84 7.06 -5.00 -15.44
C SER A 84 7.25 -4.99 -13.92
N TRP A 85 6.59 -4.08 -13.20
CA TRP A 85 6.74 -3.93 -11.75
C TRP A 85 6.11 -5.08 -10.96
N VAL A 86 5.03 -5.69 -11.47
CA VAL A 86 4.29 -6.79 -10.80
C VAL A 86 5.22 -7.93 -10.34
N GLN A 87 6.22 -8.25 -11.17
CA GLN A 87 7.16 -9.35 -10.93
C GLN A 87 8.61 -8.89 -10.78
N ALA A 88 8.89 -7.58 -10.83
CA ALA A 88 10.24 -7.05 -10.68
C ALA A 88 10.86 -7.53 -9.35
N VAL A 89 12.14 -7.88 -9.38
CA VAL A 89 12.94 -8.07 -8.17
C VAL A 89 13.51 -6.70 -7.81
N VAL A 90 13.12 -6.17 -6.65
CA VAL A 90 13.35 -4.76 -6.30
C VAL A 90 14.23 -4.57 -5.07
N ARG A 91 14.68 -5.68 -4.46
CA ARG A 91 15.76 -5.74 -3.47
C ARG A 91 16.97 -6.49 -3.99
N ASN A 92 18.15 -6.02 -3.59
CA ASN A 92 19.41 -6.69 -3.86
C ASN A 92 19.69 -7.73 -2.78
N GLY A 93 19.68 -9.01 -3.15
CA GLY A 93 20.12 -10.11 -2.27
C GLY A 93 19.19 -10.48 -1.12
N MET A 94 17.97 -9.91 -1.09
CA MET A 94 16.90 -10.30 -0.17
C MET A 94 15.58 -10.45 -0.92
N ASP A 95 14.69 -11.27 -0.39
CA ASP A 95 13.33 -11.37 -0.91
C ASP A 95 12.60 -10.04 -0.73
N ASP A 96 11.90 -9.59 -1.77
CA ASP A 96 11.04 -8.42 -1.68
C ASP A 96 10.00 -8.63 -0.56
N PHE A 97 9.73 -7.56 0.17
CA PHE A 97 8.82 -7.47 1.30
C PHE A 97 9.21 -8.27 2.55
N SER A 98 10.37 -8.94 2.55
CA SER A 98 10.88 -9.62 3.74
C SER A 98 11.07 -8.63 4.89
N SER A 99 10.68 -9.02 6.11
CA SER A 99 10.86 -8.18 7.29
C SER A 99 12.08 -8.65 8.09
N GLN A 100 12.89 -7.70 8.55
CA GLN A 100 13.99 -7.98 9.49
C GLN A 100 13.60 -7.66 10.94
N LEU A 101 12.34 -7.32 11.19
CA LEU A 101 11.89 -6.99 12.54
C LEU A 101 11.95 -8.22 13.45
N PRO A 102 12.48 -8.09 14.68
CA PRO A 102 12.43 -9.17 15.65
C PRO A 102 11.00 -9.66 15.86
N GLY A 103 10.77 -10.96 15.67
CA GLY A 103 9.42 -11.56 15.77
C GLY A 103 8.53 -11.35 14.54
N GLY A 104 8.97 -10.61 13.52
CA GLY A 104 8.19 -10.33 12.31
C GLY A 104 7.76 -11.59 11.54
N GLU A 105 8.55 -12.66 11.60
CA GLU A 105 8.19 -13.98 11.04
C GLU A 105 6.96 -14.60 11.74
N LEU A 106 6.84 -14.44 13.07
CA LEU A 106 5.76 -15.00 13.86
C LEU A 106 4.42 -14.30 13.53
N ASP A 107 4.47 -12.98 13.41
CA ASP A 107 3.31 -12.14 13.10
C ASP A 107 3.08 -11.96 11.58
N GLN A 108 3.96 -12.55 10.76
CA GLN A 108 3.95 -12.46 9.30
C GLN A 108 3.96 -11.01 8.79
N LEU A 109 4.81 -10.19 9.41
CA LEU A 109 5.01 -8.80 9.05
C LEU A 109 5.80 -8.68 7.73
N HIS A 110 5.50 -7.62 7.00
CA HIS A 110 6.15 -7.29 5.74
C HIS A 110 6.81 -5.92 5.82
N ALA A 111 7.88 -5.71 5.05
CA ALA A 111 8.58 -4.44 5.02
C ALA A 111 8.53 -3.77 3.63
N LEU A 112 8.47 -2.44 3.57
CA LEU A 112 8.72 -1.65 2.37
C LEU A 112 9.98 -0.81 2.62
N GLU A 113 11.08 -1.23 2.02
CA GLU A 113 12.42 -0.63 2.21
C GLU A 113 12.88 0.13 0.96
N THR A 114 12.32 -0.19 -0.21
CA THR A 114 12.66 0.50 -1.46
C THR A 114 11.43 1.09 -2.14
N SER A 115 11.63 2.17 -2.89
CA SER A 115 10.58 2.74 -3.74
C SER A 115 10.04 1.73 -4.76
N GLY A 116 10.90 0.81 -5.24
CA GLY A 116 10.50 -0.26 -6.15
C GLY A 116 9.48 -1.22 -5.53
N GLU A 117 9.56 -1.46 -4.23
CA GLU A 117 8.57 -2.27 -3.51
C GLU A 117 7.21 -1.57 -3.43
N VAL A 118 7.21 -0.25 -3.26
CA VAL A 118 5.97 0.53 -3.27
C VAL A 118 5.30 0.50 -4.65
N LEU A 119 6.08 0.68 -5.72
CA LEU A 119 5.58 0.57 -7.10
C LEU A 119 5.09 -0.85 -7.43
N LYS A 120 5.81 -1.87 -6.99
CA LYS A 120 5.40 -3.28 -7.11
C LYS A 120 4.10 -3.57 -6.36
N LEU A 121 3.95 -3.05 -5.15
CA LEU A 121 2.74 -3.19 -4.34
C LEU A 121 1.53 -2.54 -5.04
N LEU A 122 1.69 -1.31 -5.53
CA LEU A 122 0.64 -0.61 -6.29
C LEU A 122 0.26 -1.37 -7.58
N ALA A 123 1.24 -1.80 -8.37
CA ALA A 123 0.98 -2.57 -9.59
C ALA A 123 0.22 -3.87 -9.30
N ARG A 124 0.62 -4.60 -8.25
CA ARG A 124 -0.10 -5.80 -7.80
C ARG A 124 -1.50 -5.49 -7.29
N PHE A 125 -1.68 -4.39 -6.57
CA PHE A 125 -2.99 -3.94 -6.12
C PHE A 125 -3.91 -3.65 -7.30
N PHE A 126 -3.45 -2.87 -8.28
CA PHE A 126 -4.19 -2.56 -9.50
C PHE A 126 -4.56 -3.81 -10.31
N ALA A 127 -3.61 -4.74 -10.46
CA ALA A 127 -3.88 -6.02 -11.12
C ALA A 127 -4.92 -6.85 -10.35
N TYR A 128 -4.88 -6.83 -9.01
CA TYR A 128 -5.81 -7.57 -8.17
C TYR A 128 -7.24 -7.05 -8.29
N VAL A 129 -7.44 -5.73 -8.14
CA VAL A 129 -8.78 -5.13 -8.23
C VAL A 129 -9.40 -5.23 -9.61
N SER A 130 -8.58 -5.33 -10.67
CA SER A 130 -9.07 -5.52 -12.04
C SER A 130 -9.42 -6.96 -12.39
N SER A 131 -8.93 -7.96 -11.67
CA SER A 131 -9.05 -9.37 -12.05
C SER A 131 -9.86 -10.25 -11.12
N VAL A 132 -10.11 -9.82 -9.88
CA VAL A 132 -10.79 -10.64 -8.88
C VAL A 132 -12.24 -10.17 -8.71
N PRO A 133 -13.23 -10.92 -9.25
CA PRO A 133 -14.63 -10.57 -9.08
C PRO A 133 -15.02 -10.56 -7.59
N GLY A 134 -15.75 -9.52 -7.17
CA GLY A 134 -16.22 -9.38 -5.79
C GLY A 134 -15.15 -8.98 -4.77
N ALA A 135 -13.91 -8.71 -5.20
CA ALA A 135 -12.87 -8.21 -4.28
C ALA A 135 -13.11 -6.78 -3.81
N VAL A 136 -13.82 -5.97 -4.62
CA VAL A 136 -14.04 -4.55 -4.37
C VAL A 136 -15.51 -4.33 -3.98
N GLU A 137 -15.72 -3.73 -2.82
CA GLU A 137 -17.04 -3.36 -2.30
C GLU A 137 -17.07 -1.86 -2.00
N MET A 138 -18.08 -1.14 -2.51
CA MET A 138 -18.31 0.24 -2.11
C MET A 138 -19.01 0.27 -0.75
N VAL A 139 -18.39 0.89 0.25
CA VAL A 139 -18.93 1.05 1.59
C VAL A 139 -19.33 2.51 1.77
N SER A 140 -20.62 2.74 2.00
CA SER A 140 -21.13 4.03 2.48
C SER A 140 -21.17 3.99 4.01
N PRO A 141 -20.49 4.90 4.71
CA PRO A 141 -20.47 4.88 6.16
C PRO A 141 -21.87 5.16 6.71
N SER A 142 -22.30 4.34 7.66
CA SER A 142 -23.48 4.60 8.47
C SER A 142 -23.17 5.71 9.47
N THR A 143 -24.02 6.72 9.58
CA THR A 143 -23.95 7.72 10.67
C THR A 143 -24.12 7.01 12.01
N SER A 144 -23.03 6.76 12.73
CA SER A 144 -23.08 6.25 14.10
C SER A 144 -22.87 7.39 15.09
N ASP A 145 -23.74 7.50 16.10
CA ASP A 145 -23.62 8.42 17.24
C ASP A 145 -22.51 8.02 18.25
N GLN A 146 -21.52 7.22 17.84
CA GLN A 146 -20.45 6.77 18.74
C GLN A 146 -19.40 7.88 18.94
N ALA A 147 -18.99 8.05 20.20
CA ALA A 147 -18.04 9.06 20.66
C ALA A 147 -16.58 8.74 20.31
N ASP A 148 -16.29 7.54 19.80
CA ASP A 148 -14.96 7.13 19.37
C ASP A 148 -14.68 7.59 17.93
N PRO A 149 -13.42 7.86 17.56
CA PRO A 149 -13.06 8.19 16.18
C PRO A 149 -13.48 7.06 15.24
N VAL A 150 -14.49 7.33 14.42
CA VAL A 150 -15.03 6.39 13.43
C VAL A 150 -14.15 6.46 12.18
N PRO A 151 -13.83 5.32 11.50
CA PRO A 151 -13.23 5.34 10.16
C PRO A 151 -13.98 6.28 9.22
N SER A 152 -13.28 6.83 8.24
CA SER A 152 -13.76 7.80 7.23
C SER A 152 -15.28 7.87 7.08
N THR A 153 -15.87 9.03 7.38
CA THR A 153 -17.29 9.33 7.11
C THR A 153 -17.56 9.58 5.62
N LEU A 154 -16.56 9.44 4.76
CA LEU A 154 -16.70 9.48 3.31
C LEU A 154 -16.86 8.05 2.75
N PRO A 155 -17.61 7.87 1.65
CA PRO A 155 -17.65 6.61 0.91
C PRO A 155 -16.24 6.15 0.55
N PHE A 156 -15.98 4.85 0.72
CA PHE A 156 -14.70 4.23 0.38
C PHE A 156 -14.92 2.87 -0.27
N PHE A 157 -13.89 2.39 -0.96
CA PHE A 157 -13.88 1.03 -1.49
C PHE A 157 -13.10 0.13 -0.54
N ARG A 158 -13.76 -0.91 -0.03
CA ARG A 158 -13.09 -1.98 0.71
C ARG A 158 -12.59 -3.01 -0.30
N VAL A 159 -11.30 -3.34 -0.20
CA VAL A 159 -10.71 -4.43 -0.98
C VAL A 159 -10.41 -5.60 -0.07
N THR A 160 -11.13 -6.71 -0.28
CA THR A 160 -10.96 -7.93 0.50
C THR A 160 -10.01 -8.88 -0.24
N GLN A 161 -8.99 -9.37 0.45
CA GLN A 161 -8.11 -10.41 -0.07
C GLN A 161 -8.61 -11.77 0.38
N ASN A 162 -8.99 -12.64 -0.57
CA ASN A 162 -9.29 -14.03 -0.27
C ASN A 162 -8.01 -14.72 0.24
N ALA A 163 -8.10 -15.31 1.43
CA ALA A 163 -7.02 -16.03 2.11
C ALA A 163 -6.57 -17.29 1.35
#